data_AF-A0A7S0BPK9-F1
#
_entry.id   AF-A0A7S0BPK9-F1
#
_cell.length_a   1.000
_cell.length_b   1.000
_cell.length_c   1.000
_cell.angle_alpha   90.00
_cell.angle_beta   90.00
_cell.angle_gamma   90.00
#
_symmetry.space_group_name_H-M   'P 1'
#
loop_
_entity.id
_entity.type
_entity.pdbx_description
1 polymer ?
#
loop_
_entity_poly.entity_id
_entity_poly.type
_entity_poly.pdbx_seq_one_letter_code
_entity_poly.pdbx_strand_id
1 'polypeptide(L)'
;HFIADLDPLRIDDEAGESNTYQPPHNTKNELLPSHYGFTEADLDREFVVGAELPGPPVRTLRDILSTLRKAYCGKVGIEYRHMLSKAEKDWIASQVESKFDTDFTREFKREQKLSIMSDLIDSEYFEKFLSMKYSTAKRFGLEGGESIIPGLKTMMLHGSEIGVQNVVIGMAHRGRLNVLANIVG
;
A
#
# COMPACT_ATOMS: atom_id res chain seq x y z
N HIS A 1 8.14 3.39 5.06
CA HIS A 1 6.98 4.23 4.69
C HIS A 1 7.40 5.63 4.23
N PHE A 2 8.30 6.36 4.92
CA PHE A 2 8.70 7.72 4.50
C PHE A 2 9.34 7.86 3.11
N ILE A 3 9.91 6.79 2.56
CA ILE A 3 10.49 6.76 1.20
C ILE A 3 9.69 5.84 0.26
N ALA A 4 8.49 5.43 0.67
CA ALA A 4 7.62 4.62 -0.17
C ALA A 4 6.95 5.49 -1.26
N ASP A 5 6.71 4.91 -2.43
CA ASP A 5 6.07 5.59 -3.57
C ASP A 5 4.54 5.54 -3.37
N LEU A 6 4.03 6.50 -2.60
CA LEU A 6 2.62 6.57 -2.18
C LEU A 6 1.81 7.65 -2.92
N ASP A 7 2.45 8.68 -3.45
CA ASP A 7 1.78 9.78 -4.14
C ASP A 7 1.52 9.42 -5.61
N PRO A 8 0.26 9.21 -6.03
CA PRO A 8 -0.05 8.93 -7.42
C PRO A 8 0.24 10.11 -8.37
N LEU A 9 0.31 11.34 -7.85
CA LEU A 9 0.59 12.54 -8.63
C LEU A 9 2.06 12.94 -8.62
N ARG A 10 2.88 12.34 -7.73
CA ARG A 10 4.31 12.62 -7.57
C ARG A 10 4.64 14.12 -7.45
N ILE A 11 3.78 14.87 -6.77
CA ILE A 11 3.91 16.33 -6.64
C ILE A 11 5.22 16.68 -5.91
N ASP A 12 5.58 15.89 -4.90
CA ASP A 12 6.81 16.07 -4.13
C ASP A 12 8.09 15.71 -4.92
N ASP A 13 8.00 14.90 -5.98
CA ASP A 13 9.16 14.55 -6.82
C ASP A 13 9.45 15.64 -7.87
N GLU A 14 8.41 16.27 -8.42
CA GLU A 14 8.52 17.28 -9.50
C GLU A 14 8.83 18.70 -9.00
N ALA A 15 8.42 19.04 -7.78
CA ALA A 15 8.67 20.37 -7.20
C ALA A 15 10.15 20.61 -6.83
N GLY A 16 11.01 19.58 -6.85
CA GLY A 16 12.35 19.64 -6.24
C GLY A 16 12.33 19.90 -4.73
N GLU A 17 11.14 20.07 -4.16
CA GLU A 17 10.87 20.21 -2.74
C GLU A 17 10.71 18.81 -2.18
N SER A 18 11.81 18.28 -1.64
CA SER A 18 11.80 17.02 -0.95
C SER A 18 10.75 17.07 0.17
N ASN A 19 9.57 16.47 -0.02
CA ASN A 19 8.57 16.20 1.00
C ASN A 19 8.21 17.44 1.86
N THR A 20 7.11 18.12 1.58
CA THR A 20 6.57 19.14 2.52
C THR A 20 6.29 18.56 3.91
N TYR A 21 6.17 17.23 4.01
CA TYR A 21 6.41 16.49 5.24
C TYR A 21 7.92 16.31 5.48
N GLN A 22 8.54 17.22 6.24
CA GLN A 22 9.83 16.94 6.85
C GLN A 22 9.59 15.93 7.97
N PRO A 23 10.00 14.65 7.83
CA PRO A 23 9.90 13.74 8.96
C PRO A 23 10.71 14.34 10.12
N PRO A 24 10.23 14.24 11.36
CA PRO A 24 10.98 14.75 12.49
C PRO A 24 12.32 14.02 12.55
N HIS A 25 13.41 14.78 12.48
CA HIS A 25 14.81 14.34 12.47
C HIS A 25 15.29 13.62 11.20
N ASN A 26 16.57 13.23 11.23
CA ASN A 26 17.46 12.76 10.17
C ASN A 26 17.02 11.47 9.43
N THR A 27 15.72 11.15 9.39
CA THR A 27 15.16 9.83 9.05
C THR A 27 15.44 9.41 7.61
N LYS A 28 15.59 10.36 6.66
CA LYS A 28 16.02 10.02 5.29
C LYS A 28 17.46 9.54 5.25
N ASN A 29 18.34 10.09 6.08
CA ASN A 29 19.73 9.65 6.17
C ASN A 29 19.85 8.30 6.88
N GLU A 30 19.01 8.01 7.88
CA GLU A 30 18.94 6.70 8.54
C GLU A 30 18.59 5.54 7.60
N LEU A 31 18.07 5.83 6.40
CA LEU A 31 17.74 4.83 5.39
C LEU A 31 18.86 4.63 4.34
N LEU A 32 19.89 5.48 4.36
CA LEU A 32 21.04 5.36 3.49
C LEU A 32 22.09 4.45 4.13
N PRO A 33 22.58 3.40 3.43
CA PRO A 33 23.62 2.52 3.96
C PRO A 33 24.89 3.28 4.38
N SER A 34 25.22 4.37 3.68
CA SER A 34 26.36 5.23 3.98
C SER A 34 26.30 5.87 5.37
N HIS A 35 25.11 6.08 5.93
CA HIS A 35 24.95 6.58 7.29
C HIS A 35 25.53 5.63 8.35
N TYR A 36 25.51 4.32 8.08
CA TYR A 36 26.09 3.29 8.94
C TYR A 36 27.50 2.88 8.52
N GLY A 37 28.13 3.63 7.60
CA GLY A 37 29.47 3.36 7.12
C GLY A 37 29.57 2.27 6.05
N PHE A 38 28.45 1.81 5.49
CA PHE A 38 28.49 0.90 4.34
C PHE A 38 28.79 1.67 3.05
N THR A 39 29.73 1.14 2.28
CA THR A 39 30.13 1.66 0.97
C THR A 39 29.60 0.77 -0.15
N GLU A 40 29.73 1.21 -1.41
CA GLU A 40 29.35 0.36 -2.55
C GLU A 40 30.15 -0.94 -2.62
N ALA A 41 31.39 -0.94 -2.12
CA ALA A 41 32.22 -2.14 -2.04
C ALA A 41 31.67 -3.19 -1.05
N ASP A 42 30.82 -2.78 -0.11
CA ASP A 42 30.23 -3.67 0.88
C ASP A 42 28.94 -4.35 0.39
N LEU A 43 28.38 -3.92 -0.75
CA LEU A 43 27.10 -4.42 -1.26
C LEU A 43 27.15 -5.93 -1.54
N ASP A 44 28.27 -6.44 -2.02
CA ASP A 44 28.43 -7.85 -2.39
C ASP A 44 29.06 -8.68 -1.25
N ARG A 45 29.26 -8.09 -0.06
CA ARG A 45 29.69 -8.82 1.14
C ARG A 45 28.52 -9.57 1.75
N GLU A 46 28.81 -10.78 2.23
CA GLU A 46 27.84 -11.63 2.92
C GLU A 46 27.72 -11.27 4.40
N PHE A 47 26.48 -11.25 4.88
CA PHE A 47 26.12 -11.02 6.28
C PHE A 47 25.24 -12.14 6.79
N VAL A 48 25.41 -12.49 8.07
CA VAL A 48 24.49 -13.38 8.77
C VAL A 48 23.26 -12.59 9.16
N VAL A 49 22.11 -12.99 8.63
CA VAL A 49 20.82 -12.38 8.91
C VAL A 49 20.10 -13.23 9.95
N GLY A 50 19.57 -12.59 10.99
CA GLY A 50 18.79 -13.25 12.03
C GLY A 50 17.50 -13.87 11.49
N ALA A 51 16.83 -14.66 12.32
CA ALA A 51 15.58 -15.33 11.96
C ALA A 51 14.41 -14.34 11.71
N GLU A 52 14.61 -13.04 11.98
CA GLU A 52 13.60 -12.02 11.74
C GLU A 52 13.31 -11.81 10.24
N LEU A 53 14.33 -11.92 9.37
CA LEU A 53 14.14 -11.75 7.93
C LEU A 53 14.03 -13.12 7.24
N PRO A 54 12.90 -13.47 6.61
CA PRO A 54 12.71 -14.73 5.92
C PRO A 54 13.70 -14.88 4.76
N GLY A 55 14.17 -16.11 4.51
CA GLY A 55 15.15 -16.44 3.48
C GLY A 55 16.42 -17.07 4.06
N PRO A 56 17.48 -17.20 3.25
CA PRO A 56 18.75 -17.80 3.68
C PRO A 56 19.38 -17.05 4.86
N PRO A 57 20.04 -17.76 5.80
CA PRO A 57 20.69 -17.15 6.96
C PRO A 57 21.92 -16.31 6.60
N VAL A 58 22.47 -16.51 5.39
CA VAL A 58 23.60 -15.73 4.87
C VAL A 58 23.19 -15.14 3.53
N ARG A 59 23.30 -13.82 3.40
CA ARG A 59 22.90 -13.05 2.20
C ARG A 59 23.83 -11.86 1.97
N THR A 60 23.94 -11.40 0.73
CA THR A 60 24.67 -10.17 0.43
C THR A 60 23.93 -8.96 0.98
N LEU A 61 24.64 -7.88 1.31
CA LEU A 61 24.00 -6.62 1.70
C LEU A 61 23.06 -6.11 0.61
N ARG A 62 23.41 -6.30 -0.67
CA ARG A 62 22.57 -5.99 -1.83
C ARG A 62 21.23 -6.71 -1.77
N ASP A 63 21.23 -8.01 -1.49
CA ASP A 63 20.01 -8.81 -1.41
C ASP A 63 19.14 -8.32 -0.25
N ILE A 64 19.74 -8.11 0.93
CA ILE A 64 19.03 -7.61 2.12
C ILE A 64 18.35 -6.27 1.84
N LEU A 65 19.09 -5.31 1.28
CA LEU A 65 18.55 -4.00 0.92
C LEU A 65 17.45 -4.10 -0.14
N SER A 66 17.60 -5.00 -1.11
CA SER A 66 16.60 -5.22 -2.14
C SER A 66 15.29 -5.75 -1.56
N THR A 67 15.36 -6.73 -0.65
CA THR A 67 14.20 -7.30 0.05
C THR A 67 13.50 -6.23 0.88
N LEU A 68 14.25 -5.46 1.68
CA LEU A 68 13.67 -4.41 2.52
C LEU A 68 13.06 -3.26 1.72
N ARG A 69 13.68 -2.88 0.59
CA ARG A 69 13.11 -1.86 -0.32
C ARG A 69 11.82 -2.33 -0.95
N LYS A 70 11.76 -3.58 -1.43
CA LYS A 70 10.51 -4.17 -1.95
C LYS A 70 9.42 -4.23 -0.88
N ALA A 71 9.78 -4.63 0.34
CA ALA A 71 8.86 -4.78 1.46
C ALA A 71 8.27 -3.44 1.95
N TYR A 72 9.11 -2.40 2.08
CA TYR A 72 8.76 -1.19 2.84
C TYR A 72 8.74 0.12 2.03
N CYS A 73 9.24 0.09 0.79
CA CYS A 73 9.42 1.27 -0.06
C CYS A 73 8.70 1.16 -1.41
N GLY A 74 7.82 0.16 -1.58
CA GLY A 74 6.99 0.01 -2.78
C GLY A 74 5.77 0.93 -2.78
N LYS A 75 4.68 0.46 -3.40
CA LYS A 75 3.39 1.17 -3.52
C LYS A 75 2.52 1.13 -2.25
N VAL A 76 3.05 0.58 -1.16
CA VAL A 76 2.36 0.45 0.13
C VAL A 76 3.33 0.86 1.23
N GLY A 77 2.91 1.82 2.05
CA GLY A 77 3.64 2.29 3.22
C GLY A 77 3.15 1.55 4.46
N ILE A 78 4.07 0.95 5.21
CA ILE A 78 3.71 0.14 6.38
C ILE A 78 4.25 0.79 7.64
N GLU A 79 3.35 1.05 8.59
CA GLU A 79 3.60 1.66 9.88
C GLU A 79 3.09 0.77 11.01
N TYR A 80 4.00 0.10 11.70
CA TYR A 80 3.64 -0.84 12.78
C TYR A 80 4.62 -0.88 13.94
N ARG A 81 5.83 -0.32 13.79
CA ARG A 81 6.89 -0.40 14.80
C ARG A 81 6.52 0.30 16.12
N HIS A 82 5.59 1.25 16.08
CA HIS A 82 5.05 1.97 17.24
C HIS A 82 4.13 1.12 18.14
N MET A 83 3.67 -0.05 17.67
CA MET A 83 2.85 -0.96 18.46
C MET A 83 3.61 -1.43 19.71
N LEU A 84 2.93 -1.93 20.75
CA LEU A 84 3.61 -2.41 21.96
C LEU A 84 3.89 -3.90 21.92
N SER A 85 2.96 -4.69 21.37
CA SER A 85 3.05 -6.15 21.33
C SER A 85 4.16 -6.60 20.37
N LYS A 86 5.14 -7.36 20.89
CA LYS A 86 6.16 -7.99 20.07
C LYS A 86 5.55 -9.01 19.11
N ALA A 87 4.60 -9.82 19.58
CA ALA A 87 3.97 -10.85 18.76
C ALA A 87 3.25 -10.26 17.54
N GLU A 88 2.59 -9.10 17.69
CA GLU A 88 1.92 -8.42 16.58
C GLU A 88 2.95 -7.83 15.59
N LYS A 89 4.05 -7.24 16.08
CA LYS A 89 5.13 -6.75 15.22
C LYS A 89 5.77 -7.87 14.42
N ASP A 90 6.09 -8.97 15.08
CA ASP A 90 6.73 -10.14 14.45
C ASP A 90 5.77 -10.77 13.43
N TRP A 91 4.46 -10.80 13.73
CA TRP A 91 3.45 -11.23 12.76
C TRP A 91 3.42 -10.31 11.54
N ILE A 92 3.34 -8.99 11.70
CA ILE A 92 3.35 -8.04 10.57
C ILE A 92 4.65 -8.17 9.78
N ALA A 93 5.80 -8.19 10.44
CA ALA A 93 7.11 -8.38 9.79
C ALA A 93 7.12 -9.68 8.98
N SER A 94 6.63 -10.79 9.56
CA SER A 94 6.52 -12.05 8.81
C SER A 94 5.62 -11.91 7.59
N GLN A 95 4.46 -11.25 7.68
CA GLN A 95 3.56 -11.08 6.54
C GLN A 95 4.17 -10.17 5.46
N VAL A 96 4.96 -9.19 5.87
CA VAL A 96 5.53 -8.16 5.00
C VAL A 96 6.86 -8.55 4.39
N GLU A 97 7.64 -9.39 5.06
CA GLU A 97 8.96 -9.75 4.57
C GLU A 97 8.92 -11.13 3.89
N SER A 98 8.02 -12.05 4.31
CA SER A 98 7.93 -13.39 3.72
C SER A 98 7.09 -13.45 2.46
N LYS A 99 6.04 -12.62 2.36
CA LYS A 99 5.15 -12.61 1.19
C LYS A 99 5.71 -11.80 0.02
N PHE A 100 6.82 -11.10 0.24
CA PHE A 100 7.38 -10.13 -0.71
C PHE A 100 8.55 -10.68 -1.54
N ASP A 101 8.80 -11.99 -1.45
CA ASP A 101 9.61 -12.69 -2.45
C ASP A 101 8.95 -12.69 -3.85
N THR A 102 7.66 -12.39 -3.89
CA THR A 102 6.97 -11.86 -5.06
C THR A 102 6.45 -10.48 -4.70
N ASP A 103 6.60 -9.49 -5.58
CA ASP A 103 5.97 -8.17 -5.47
C ASP A 103 4.56 -8.27 -4.83
N PHE A 104 4.06 -7.22 -4.17
CA PHE A 104 2.67 -7.15 -3.68
C PHE A 104 1.60 -7.60 -4.70
N THR A 105 1.97 -7.69 -5.98
CA THR A 105 1.38 -8.65 -6.92
C THR A 105 1.63 -10.10 -6.47
N ARG A 106 0.80 -10.60 -5.55
CA ARG A 106 0.21 -11.92 -5.82
C ARG A 106 -0.16 -11.88 -7.30
N GLU A 107 0.35 -12.79 -8.12
CA GLU A 107 -0.01 -12.81 -9.54
C GLU A 107 -1.51 -13.01 -9.62
N PHE A 108 -2.26 -11.90 -9.67
CA PHE A 108 -3.69 -11.94 -9.82
C PHE A 108 -3.95 -12.63 -11.14
N LYS A 109 -4.82 -13.64 -11.09
CA LYS A 109 -5.28 -14.29 -12.32
C LYS A 109 -5.92 -13.23 -13.22
N ARG A 110 -5.91 -13.47 -14.53
CA ARG A 110 -6.46 -12.54 -15.51
C ARG A 110 -7.89 -12.14 -15.14
N GLU A 111 -8.69 -13.07 -14.66
CA GLU A 111 -10.07 -12.87 -14.26
C GLU A 111 -10.20 -11.90 -13.08
N GLN A 112 -9.30 -12.00 -12.09
CA GLN A 112 -9.27 -11.08 -10.94
C GLN A 112 -8.89 -9.67 -11.37
N LYS A 113 -7.90 -9.53 -12.27
CA LYS A 113 -7.51 -8.24 -12.84
C LYS A 113 -8.65 -7.59 -13.60
N LEU A 114 -9.38 -8.38 -14.39
CA LEU A 114 -10.57 -7.92 -15.12
C LEU A 114 -11.71 -7.52 -14.18
N SER A 115 -11.93 -8.26 -13.09
CA SER A 115 -12.93 -7.89 -12.08
C SER A 115 -12.60 -6.55 -11.43
N ILE A 116 -11.35 -6.36 -10.97
CA ILE A 116 -10.90 -5.10 -10.38
C ILE A 116 -11.05 -3.94 -11.38
N MET A 117 -10.69 -4.18 -12.65
CA MET A 117 -10.86 -3.19 -13.71
C MET A 117 -12.34 -2.85 -13.95
N SER A 118 -13.23 -3.84 -13.93
CA SER A 118 -14.68 -3.61 -14.06
C SER A 118 -15.19 -2.74 -12.92
N ASP A 119 -14.82 -3.03 -11.68
CA ASP A 119 -15.25 -2.25 -10.51
C ASP A 119 -14.79 -0.79 -10.58
N LEU A 120 -13.57 -0.55 -11.09
CA LEU A 120 -13.06 0.81 -11.32
C LEU A 120 -13.84 1.54 -12.42
N ILE A 121 -14.14 0.83 -13.52
CA ILE A 121 -14.94 1.35 -14.62
C ILE A 121 -16.34 1.74 -14.12
N ASP A 122 -17.00 0.85 -13.38
CA ASP A 122 -18.36 1.09 -12.86
C ASP A 122 -18.37 2.30 -11.91
N SER A 123 -17.36 2.41 -11.04
CA SER A 123 -17.16 3.58 -10.17
C SER A 123 -17.03 4.89 -10.97
N GLU A 124 -16.18 4.91 -11.99
CA GLU A 124 -15.92 6.10 -12.81
C GLU A 124 -17.14 6.49 -13.67
N TYR A 125 -17.82 5.50 -14.27
CA TYR A 125 -19.02 5.73 -15.07
C TYR A 125 -20.16 6.28 -14.22
N PHE A 126 -20.32 5.79 -12.98
CA PHE A 126 -21.31 6.31 -12.05
C PHE A 126 -21.08 7.78 -11.72
N GLU A 127 -19.83 8.18 -11.46
CA GLU A 127 -19.48 9.58 -11.23
C GLU A 127 -19.73 10.46 -12.45
N LYS A 128 -19.34 10.00 -13.64
CA LYS A 128 -19.62 10.69 -14.91
C LYS A 128 -21.11 10.86 -15.15
N PHE A 129 -21.90 9.83 -14.89
CA PHE A 129 -23.36 9.90 -15.01
C PHE A 129 -23.94 10.96 -14.08
N LEU A 130 -23.54 10.96 -12.80
CA LEU A 130 -24.00 11.97 -11.85
C LEU A 130 -23.59 13.38 -12.27
N SER A 131 -22.36 13.56 -12.76
CA SER A 131 -21.85 14.83 -13.26
C SER A 131 -22.66 15.37 -14.43
N MET A 132 -23.03 14.51 -15.39
CA MET A 132 -23.84 14.90 -16.56
C MET A 132 -25.30 15.17 -16.19
N LYS A 133 -25.92 14.31 -15.38
CA LYS A 133 -27.35 14.36 -15.11
C LYS A 133 -27.72 15.40 -14.04
N TYR A 134 -26.85 15.62 -13.07
CA TYR A 134 -27.08 16.47 -11.91
C TYR A 134 -25.96 17.50 -11.75
N SER A 135 -25.66 18.23 -12.83
CA SER A 135 -24.50 19.14 -12.92
C SER A 135 -24.46 20.26 -11.86
N THR A 136 -25.62 20.69 -11.34
CA THR A 136 -25.72 21.74 -10.33
C THR A 136 -25.75 21.22 -8.89
N ALA A 137 -25.89 19.90 -8.71
CA ALA A 137 -26.03 19.29 -7.39
C ALA A 137 -24.67 19.00 -6.77
N LYS A 138 -24.56 19.21 -5.45
CA LYS A 138 -23.35 18.86 -4.70
C LYS A 138 -23.29 17.34 -4.48
N ARG A 139 -22.45 16.66 -5.24
CA ARG A 139 -22.33 15.18 -5.23
C ARG A 139 -21.27 14.59 -4.31
N PHE A 140 -20.25 15.37 -3.92
CA PHE A 140 -19.08 14.88 -3.18
C PHE A 140 -18.46 13.63 -3.85
N GLY A 141 -18.13 13.73 -5.13
CA GLY A 141 -17.70 12.61 -5.96
C GLY A 141 -16.43 11.90 -5.49
N LEU A 142 -16.27 10.68 -5.96
CA LEU A 142 -15.14 9.79 -5.68
C LEU A 142 -14.00 9.91 -6.72
N GLU A 143 -13.98 10.98 -7.52
CA GLU A 143 -12.96 11.17 -8.56
C GLU A 143 -11.54 11.19 -7.93
N GLY A 144 -10.65 10.38 -8.51
CA GLY A 144 -9.29 10.11 -8.04
C GLY A 144 -9.19 9.15 -6.83
N GLY A 145 -10.32 8.64 -6.33
CA GLY A 145 -10.40 7.72 -5.19
C GLY A 145 -11.16 6.44 -5.50
N GLU A 146 -11.36 6.11 -6.78
CA GLU A 146 -12.19 5.01 -7.26
C GLU A 146 -11.71 3.65 -6.76
N SER A 147 -10.41 3.53 -6.44
CA SER A 147 -9.78 2.34 -5.86
C SER A 147 -10.40 1.86 -4.55
N ILE A 148 -11.14 2.72 -3.83
CA ILE A 148 -11.89 2.32 -2.64
C ILE A 148 -12.97 1.28 -2.98
N ILE A 149 -13.55 1.30 -4.17
CA ILE A 149 -14.63 0.38 -4.57
C ILE A 149 -14.12 -1.06 -4.68
N PRO A 150 -13.12 -1.39 -5.54
CA PRO A 150 -12.55 -2.74 -5.55
C PRO A 150 -11.89 -3.11 -4.21
N GLY A 151 -11.33 -2.14 -3.47
CA GLY A 151 -10.77 -2.36 -2.14
C GLY A 151 -11.80 -2.86 -1.12
N LEU A 152 -12.94 -2.16 -1.00
CA LEU A 152 -14.04 -2.56 -0.12
C LEU A 152 -14.65 -3.89 -0.54
N LYS A 153 -14.86 -4.09 -1.85
CA LYS A 153 -15.41 -5.34 -2.37
C LYS A 153 -14.51 -6.52 -2.05
N THR A 154 -13.20 -6.37 -2.25
CA THR A 154 -12.21 -7.41 -1.91
C THR A 154 -12.17 -7.68 -0.40
N MET A 155 -12.23 -6.64 0.43
CA MET A 155 -12.29 -6.78 1.89
C MET A 155 -13.53 -7.57 2.33
N MET A 156 -14.70 -7.28 1.75
CA MET A 156 -15.95 -7.99 2.06
C MET A 156 -15.93 -9.44 1.58
N LEU A 157 -15.42 -9.69 0.37
CA LEU A 157 -15.25 -11.05 -0.15
C LEU A 157 -14.36 -11.87 0.78
N HIS A 158 -13.21 -11.33 1.17
CA HIS A 158 -12.31 -12.01 2.10
C HIS A 158 -12.94 -12.19 3.49
N GLY A 159 -13.67 -11.19 3.97
CA GLY A 159 -14.44 -11.28 5.22
C GLY A 159 -15.46 -12.42 5.18
N SER A 160 -16.17 -12.57 4.06
CA SER A 160 -17.14 -13.64 3.86
C SER A 160 -16.48 -15.02 3.87
N GLU A 161 -15.30 -15.16 3.23
CA GLU A 161 -14.52 -16.41 3.24
C GLU A 161 -14.12 -16.87 4.65
N ILE A 162 -13.87 -15.93 5.57
CA ILE A 162 -13.52 -16.21 6.97
C ILE A 162 -14.75 -16.24 7.90
N GLY A 163 -15.97 -16.18 7.35
CA GLY A 163 -17.23 -16.35 8.09
C GLY A 163 -17.87 -15.07 8.64
N VAL A 164 -17.44 -13.88 8.19
CA VAL A 164 -18.11 -12.62 8.55
C VAL A 164 -19.49 -12.56 7.90
N GLN A 165 -20.53 -12.39 8.72
CA GLN A 165 -21.91 -12.34 8.24
C GLN A 165 -22.45 -10.93 8.00
N ASN A 166 -21.94 -9.94 8.75
CA ASN A 166 -22.46 -8.57 8.71
C ASN A 166 -21.29 -7.60 8.65
N VAL A 167 -21.39 -6.61 7.76
CA VAL A 167 -20.43 -5.52 7.62
C VAL A 167 -21.17 -4.19 7.79
N VAL A 168 -20.75 -3.39 8.76
CA VAL A 168 -21.31 -2.05 9.01
C VAL A 168 -20.28 -1.01 8.61
N ILE A 169 -20.64 -0.12 7.69
CA ILE A 169 -19.73 0.89 7.14
C ILE A 169 -20.10 2.27 7.69
N GLY A 170 -19.20 2.87 8.47
CA GLY A 170 -19.22 4.29 8.78
C GLY A 170 -18.31 5.05 7.81
N MET A 171 -18.85 5.98 7.03
CA MET A 171 -18.07 6.78 6.08
C MET A 171 -18.50 8.25 6.05
N ALA A 172 -17.56 9.13 5.66
CA ALA A 172 -17.84 10.53 5.39
C ALA A 172 -18.64 10.72 4.08
N HIS A 173 -18.82 11.98 3.66
CA HIS A 173 -19.62 12.32 2.47
C HIS A 173 -18.95 11.96 1.13
N ARG A 174 -17.61 11.93 1.06
CA ARG A 174 -16.87 11.69 -0.19
C ARG A 174 -17.10 10.28 -0.72
N GLY A 175 -17.58 10.18 -1.96
CA GLY A 175 -17.87 8.92 -2.64
C GLY A 175 -19.01 8.11 -2.03
N ARG A 176 -19.80 8.69 -1.12
CA ARG A 176 -20.88 7.96 -0.43
C ARG A 176 -21.92 7.41 -1.38
N LEU A 177 -22.33 8.20 -2.39
CA LEU A 177 -23.29 7.74 -3.40
C LEU A 177 -22.72 6.59 -4.24
N ASN A 178 -21.43 6.66 -4.54
CA ASN A 178 -20.72 5.62 -5.29
C ASN A 178 -20.65 4.31 -4.50
N VAL A 179 -20.28 4.38 -3.22
CA VAL A 179 -20.27 3.21 -2.33
C VAL A 179 -21.68 2.62 -2.18
N LEU A 180 -22.72 3.45 -2.03
CA LEU A 180 -24.10 2.95 -1.96
C LEU A 180 -24.46 2.18 -3.25
N ALA A 181 -24.25 2.79 -4.42
CA ALA A 181 -24.63 2.19 -5.69
C ALA A 181 -23.82 0.94 -6.05
N ASN A 182 -22.50 0.94 -5.82
CA ASN A 182 -21.59 -0.12 -6.29
C ASN A 182 -21.26 -1.20 -5.24
N ILE A 183 -21.49 -0.94 -3.94
CA ILE A 183 -21.20 -1.90 -2.85
C ILE A 183 -22.45 -2.41 -2.16
N VAL A 184 -23.40 -1.52 -1.80
CA VAL A 184 -24.59 -1.91 -1.02
C VAL A 184 -25.70 -2.43 -1.93
N GLY A 185 -25.86 -1.82 -3.11
CA GLY A 185 -26.98 -2.06 -4.04
C GLY A 185 -28.20 -1.21 -3.71
#